data_AF-A0A535Z005-F1
#
_entry.id   AF-A0A535Z005-F1
#
_cell.length_a   1.000
_cell.length_b   1.000
_cell.length_c   1.000
_cell.angle_alpha   90.00
_cell.angle_beta   90.00
_cell.angle_gamma   90.00
#
_symmetry.space_group_name_H-M   'P 1'
#
loop_
_entity.id
_entity.type
_entity.pdbx_description
1 polymer ?
#
loop_
_entity_poly.entity_id
_entity_poly.type
_entity_poly.pdbx_seq_one_letter_code
_entity_poly.pdbx_strand_id
1 'polypeptide(L)' 'MKNAMGVELSDAERTLVECYHGLVRVLKDGTELAPFERRNGLKAVAALWQVVNGLDLDPGNLYEIGA' A
#
# COMPACT_ATOMS: atom_id res chain seq x y z
N MET A 1 8.56 -6.83 -12.10
CA MET A 1 7.94 -7.33 -10.87
C MET A 1 6.87 -8.26 -11.34
N LYS A 2 6.92 -9.50 -10.87
CA LYS A 2 5.91 -10.51 -11.20
C LYS A 2 4.96 -10.68 -10.03
N ASN A 3 3.69 -10.90 -10.31
CA ASN A 3 2.74 -11.32 -9.29
C ASN A 3 2.86 -12.82 -8.97
N ALA A 4 2.04 -13.32 -8.04
CA ALA A 4 2.02 -14.72 -7.64
C ALA A 4 1.68 -15.69 -8.80
N MET A 5 1.03 -15.17 -9.85
CA MET A 5 0.70 -15.92 -11.07
C MET A 5 1.82 -15.91 -12.12
N GLY A 6 2.96 -15.26 -11.85
CA GLY A 6 4.10 -15.15 -12.76
C GLY A 6 3.93 -14.13 -13.88
N VAL A 7 2.88 -13.30 -13.84
CA VAL A 7 2.59 -12.25 -14.82
C VAL A 7 3.45 -11.02 -14.51
N GLU A 8 4.11 -10.45 -15.52
CA GLU A 8 4.82 -9.17 -15.36
C GLU A 8 3.83 -8.02 -15.29
N LEU A 9 3.98 -7.20 -14.25
CA LEU A 9 3.24 -5.97 -14.10
C LEU A 9 3.67 -4.94 -15.15
N SER A 10 2.70 -4.17 -15.65
CA SER A 10 2.95 -2.93 -16.38
C SER A 10 3.63 -1.87 -15.50
N ASP A 11 4.17 -0.83 -16.12
CA ASP A 11 4.81 0.29 -15.39
C ASP A 11 3.80 1.04 -14.51
N ALA A 12 2.54 1.15 -14.96
CA ALA A 12 1.47 1.78 -14.18
C ALA A 12 1.14 0.96 -12.92
N GLU A 13 1.04 -0.36 -13.03
CA GLU A 13 0.79 -1.25 -11.89
C GLU A 13 1.95 -1.23 -10.90
N ARG A 14 3.20 -1.25 -11.39
CA ARG A 14 4.39 -1.10 -10.54
C ARG A 14 4.36 0.21 -9.75
N THR A 15 3.99 1.31 -10.40
CA THR A 15 3.88 2.61 -9.74
C THR A 15 2.86 2.58 -8.60
N LEU A 16 1.70 1.92 -8.79
CA LEU A 16 0.69 1.78 -7.74
C LEU A 16 1.20 0.93 -6.57
N VAL A 17 1.94 -0.15 -6.85
CA VAL A 17 2.57 -0.99 -5.82
C VAL A 17 3.64 -0.21 -5.04
N GLU A 18 4.43 0.61 -5.72
CA GLU A 18 5.43 1.48 -5.08
C GLU A 18 4.77 2.54 -4.18
N CYS A 19 3.67 3.14 -4.62
CA CYS A 19 2.87 4.04 -3.79
C CYS A 19 2.34 3.34 -2.53
N TYR A 20 1.87 2.10 -2.64
CA TYR A 20 1.44 1.30 -1.51
C TYR A 20 2.58 1.12 -0.49
N HIS A 21 3.73 0.61 -0.93
CA HIS A 21 4.86 0.37 -0.03
C HIS A 21 5.40 1.65 0.61
N GLY A 22 5.49 2.73 -0.17
CA GLY A 22 5.92 4.04 0.34
C GLY A 22 4.97 4.55 1.43
N LEU A 23 3.67 4.48 1.21
CA LEU A 23 2.68 4.97 2.17
C LEU A 23 2.59 4.08 3.42
N VAL A 24 2.67 2.75 3.28
CA VAL A 24 2.76 1.83 4.43
C VAL A 24 3.96 2.21 5.30
N ARG A 25 5.12 2.44 4.69
CA ARG A 25 6.33 2.84 5.42
C ARG A 25 6.13 4.16 6.18
N VAL A 26 5.57 5.17 5.50
CA VAL A 26 5.25 6.47 6.12
C VAL A 26 4.29 6.31 7.30
N LEU A 27 3.29 5.42 7.20
CA LEU A 27 2.31 5.20 8.27
C LEU A 27 2.82 4.34 9.44
N LYS A 28 3.80 3.45 9.19
CA LYS A 28 4.49 2.66 10.22
C LYS A 28 5.50 3.50 11.00
N ASP A 29 6.34 4.24 10.27
CA ASP A 29 7.52 4.89 10.85
C ASP A 29 7.28 6.37 11.19
N GLY A 30 6.24 6.99 10.60
CA GLY A 30 6.00 8.42 10.69
C GLY A 30 5.34 8.86 11.99
N THR A 31 6.14 9.33 12.94
CA THR A 31 5.66 10.04 14.15
C THR A 31 5.26 11.50 13.89
N GLU A 32 5.50 12.02 12.68
CA GLU A 32 5.38 13.45 12.36
C GLU A 32 4.09 13.84 11.63
N LEU A 33 3.21 12.88 11.30
CA LEU A 33 1.95 13.20 10.62
C LEU A 33 0.96 13.86 11.56
N ALA A 34 0.37 14.98 11.10
CA ALA A 34 -0.80 15.54 11.77
C ALA A 34 -1.96 14.52 11.76
N PRO A 35 -2.89 14.58 12.74
CA PRO A 35 -3.97 13.58 12.84
C PRO A 35 -4.80 13.40 11.57
N PHE A 36 -5.05 14.47 10.81
CA PHE A 36 -5.82 14.40 9.56
C PHE A 36 -5.03 13.72 8.44
N GLU A 37 -3.71 13.92 8.38
CA GLU A 37 -2.82 13.31 7.39
C GLU A 37 -2.74 11.80 7.64
N ARG A 38 -2.55 11.40 8.90
CA ARG A 38 -2.55 9.97 9.29
C ARG A 38 -3.87 9.30 8.91
N ARG A 39 -5.00 9.93 9.24
CA ARG A 39 -6.35 9.39 8.92
C ARG A 39 -6.57 9.26 7.41
N ASN A 40 -6.19 10.26 6.64
CA ASN A 40 -6.38 10.22 5.19
C ASN A 40 -5.37 9.27 4.51
N GLY A 41 -4.15 9.18 5.03
CA GLY A 41 -3.16 8.19 4.62
C GLY A 41 -3.66 6.77 4.84
N LEU A 42 -4.30 6.47 5.98
CA LEU A 42 -4.92 5.17 6.23
C LEU A 42 -6.03 4.82 5.23
N LYS A 43 -6.79 5.80 4.74
CA LYS A 43 -7.79 5.57 3.68
C LYS A 43 -7.13 5.29 2.33
N ALA A 44 -6.09 6.07 2.00
CA ALA A 44 -5.35 5.89 0.75
C ALA A 44 -4.63 4.53 0.72
N VAL A 45 -4.01 4.11 1.83
CA VAL A 45 -3.34 2.81 1.91
C VAL A 45 -4.34 1.65 1.83
N ALA A 46 -5.55 1.80 2.38
CA ALA A 46 -6.62 0.80 2.22
C ALA A 46 -7.07 0.66 0.76
N ALA A 47 -7.20 1.76 0.02
CA ALA A 47 -7.52 1.72 -1.41
C ALA A 47 -6.39 1.07 -2.23
N LEU A 48 -5.14 1.44 -1.95
CA LEU A 48 -3.97 0.85 -2.60
C LEU A 48 -3.81 -0.64 -2.28
N TRP A 49 -4.12 -1.05 -1.05
CA TRP A 49 -4.13 -2.46 -0.66
C TRP A 49 -5.09 -3.27 -1.53
N GLN A 50 -6.28 -2.75 -1.84
CA GLN A 50 -7.22 -3.44 -2.74
C GLN A 50 -6.65 -3.61 -4.15
N VAL A 51 -5.92 -2.60 -4.64
CA VAL A 51 -5.21 -2.69 -5.94
C VAL A 51 -4.14 -3.77 -5.87
N VAL A 52 -3.24 -3.74 -4.89
CA VAL A 52 -2.15 -4.71 -4.76
C VAL A 52 -2.68 -6.13 -4.55
N ASN A 53 -3.77 -6.29 -3.79
CA ASN A 53 -4.46 -7.56 -3.63
C ASN A 53 -5.07 -8.05 -4.95
N GLY A 54 -5.73 -7.16 -5.71
CA GLY A 54 -6.27 -7.48 -7.04
C GLY A 54 -5.21 -7.78 -8.11
N LEU A 55 -3.95 -7.41 -7.85
CA LEU A 55 -2.80 -7.77 -8.69
C LEU A 55 -2.18 -9.13 -8.31
N ASP A 56 -2.73 -9.87 -7.36
CA ASP A 56 -2.20 -11.14 -6.85
C ASP A 56 -0.79 -11.03 -6.24
N LEU A 57 -0.51 -9.95 -5.49
CA LEU A 57 0.80 -9.69 -4.86
C LEU A 57 0.88 -10.02 -3.37
N ASP A 58 -0.20 -10.51 -2.75
CA ASP A 58 -0.31 -10.79 -1.30
C ASP A 58 0.27 -9.68 -0.41
N PRO A 59 -0.39 -8.50 -0.34
CA PRO A 59 0.14 -7.32 0.36
C PRO A 59 0.27 -7.46 1.90
N GLY A 60 -0.12 -8.60 2.47
CA GLY A 60 -0.18 -8.83 3.92
C GLY A 60 -1.31 -8.07 4.59
N ASN A 61 -1.32 -8.04 5.93
CA ASN A 61 -2.36 -7.37 6.72
C ASN A 61 -1.93 -5.95 7.16
N LEU A 62 -2.89 -5.03 7.24
CA LEU A 62 -2.67 -3.65 7.68
C LEU A 62 -2.90 -3.43 9.19
N TYR A 63 -3.08 -4.48 9.99
CA TYR A 63 -3.43 -4.36 11.42
C TYR A 63 -2.46 -3.51 12.23
N GLU A 64 -1.17 -3.51 11.87
CA GLU A 64 -0.12 -2.76 12.57
C GLU A 64 -0.15 -1.25 12.30
N ILE A 65 -0.79 -0.79 11.22
CA ILE A 65 -0.82 0.64 10.87
C ILE A 65 -2.11 1.36 11.29
N GLY A 66 -3.19 0.61 11.54
CA GLY A 66 -4.40 1.17 12.14
C GLY A 66 -5.52 0.14 12.34
N ALA A 67 -5.93 -0.02 13.60
CA ALA A 67 -7.32 -0.22 14.00
C ALA A 67 -7.92 1.14 14.40
#